data_AF-A0A523BMD8-F1
#
_entry.id   AF-A0A523BMD8-F1
#
_cell.length_a   1.000
_cell.length_b   1.000
_cell.length_c   1.000
_cell.angle_alpha   90.00
_cell.angle_beta   90.00
_cell.angle_gamma   90.00
#
_symmetry.space_group_name_H-M   'P 1'
#
loop_
_entity.id
_entity.type
_entity.pdbx_description
1 polymer ?
#
loop_
_entity_poly.entity_id
_entity_poly.type
_entity_poly.pdbx_seq_one_letter_code
_entity_poly.pdbx_strand_id
1 'polypeptide(L)'
;MEEIDTQKVAEEFRRLFKKRIGYVDYKYSWFGNELEFAFYSPTFSSVDLRQVEVIAKELDMRLKGFYWRPDTDVVYCFLEVVK
;
A
#
# COMPACT_ATOMS: atom_id res chain seq x y z
N MET A 1 -14.34 20.73 5.62
CA MET A 1 -13.31 19.70 5.84
C MET A 1 -13.74 18.51 4.99
N GLU A 2 -13.11 18.28 3.84
CA GLU A 2 -13.47 17.12 3.01
C GLU A 2 -13.18 15.84 3.78
N GLU A 3 -14.21 14.99 3.84
CA GLU A 3 -14.13 13.64 4.37
C GLU A 3 -13.42 12.79 3.33
N ILE A 4 -12.26 12.23 3.68
CA ILE A 4 -11.54 11.34 2.76
C ILE A 4 -12.36 10.06 2.67
N ASP A 5 -12.75 9.69 1.46
CA ASP A 5 -13.31 8.38 1.19
C ASP A 5 -12.17 7.34 1.24
N THR A 6 -11.88 6.88 2.47
CA THR A 6 -10.82 5.92 2.77
C THR A 6 -10.98 4.61 2.01
N GLN A 7 -12.22 4.20 1.73
CA GLN A 7 -12.48 3.00 0.96
C GLN A 7 -12.09 3.19 -0.51
N LYS A 8 -12.49 4.30 -1.13
CA LYS A 8 -12.09 4.63 -2.50
C LYS A 8 -10.57 4.73 -2.67
N VAL A 9 -9.88 5.35 -1.71
CA VAL A 9 -8.41 5.44 -1.73
C VAL A 9 -7.76 4.05 -1.67
N ALA A 10 -8.23 3.18 -0.78
CA ALA A 10 -7.71 1.81 -0.66
C ALA A 10 -7.96 0.98 -1.94
N GLU A 11 -9.14 1.10 -2.54
CA GLU A 11 -9.49 0.41 -3.79
C GLU A 11 -8.65 0.90 -4.97
N GLU A 12 -8.40 2.21 -5.05
CA GLU A 12 -7.57 2.81 -6.09
C GLU A 12 -6.09 2.45 -5.92
N PHE A 13 -5.58 2.48 -4.69
CA PHE A 13 -4.24 2.00 -4.37
C PHE A 13 -4.07 0.54 -4.82
N ARG A 14 -5.02 -0.34 -4.45
CA ARG A 14 -5.04 -1.73 -4.90
C ARG A 14 -5.01 -1.85 -6.42
N ARG A 15 -5.84 -1.08 -7.12
CA ARG A 15 -5.94 -1.11 -8.58
C ARG A 15 -4.60 -0.78 -9.23
N LEU A 16 -3.94 0.28 -8.77
CA LEU A 16 -2.62 0.70 -9.28
C LEU A 16 -1.51 -0.29 -8.89
N PHE A 17 -1.54 -0.79 -7.65
CA PHE A 17 -0.61 -1.78 -7.14
C PHE A 17 -0.64 -3.07 -7.96
N LYS A 18 -1.83 -3.62 -8.21
CA LYS A 18 -2.02 -4.78 -9.08
C LYS A 18 -1.55 -4.51 -10.51
N LYS A 19 -1.79 -3.31 -11.05
CA LYS A 19 -1.41 -2.94 -12.41
C LYS A 19 0.12 -2.86 -12.60
N ARG A 20 0.84 -2.33 -11.61
CA ARG A 20 2.28 -2.02 -11.75
C ARG A 20 3.20 -3.09 -11.17
N ILE A 21 2.74 -3.77 -10.13
CA ILE A 21 3.57 -4.70 -9.35
C ILE A 21 3.08 -6.15 -9.55
N GLY A 22 1.79 -6.34 -9.83
CA GLY A 22 1.27 -7.64 -10.25
C GLY A 22 0.85 -8.60 -9.12
N TYR A 23 1.01 -8.20 -7.85
CA TYR A 23 0.53 -9.00 -6.71
C TYR A 23 -1.00 -8.88 -6.55
N VAL A 24 -1.64 -10.01 -6.31
CA VAL A 24 -3.11 -10.15 -6.37
C VAL A 24 -3.76 -10.37 -5.01
N ASP A 25 -3.07 -11.07 -4.10
CA ASP A 25 -3.56 -11.39 -2.77
C ASP A 25 -3.10 -10.33 -1.78
N TYR A 26 -4.06 -9.63 -1.19
CA TYR A 26 -3.81 -8.58 -0.23
C TYR A 26 -4.95 -8.46 0.79
N LYS A 27 -4.63 -7.84 1.91
CA LYS A 27 -5.58 -7.36 2.93
C LYS A 27 -5.21 -5.92 3.26
N TYR A 28 -6.18 -5.14 3.72
CA TYR A 28 -5.90 -3.81 4.21
C TYR A 28 -6.74 -3.48 5.43
N SER A 29 -6.20 -2.59 6.26
CA SER A 29 -6.83 -2.09 7.48
C SER A 29 -6.56 -0.59 7.60
N TRP A 30 -7.49 0.15 8.21
CA TRP A 30 -7.35 1.58 8.46
C TRP A 30 -7.16 1.87 9.95
N PHE A 31 -6.25 2.79 10.25
CA PHE A 31 -5.97 3.30 11.58
C PHE A 31 -5.92 4.83 11.52
N GLY A 32 -7.08 5.49 11.69
CA GLY A 32 -7.18 6.94 11.47
C GLY A 32 -6.96 7.31 10.00
N ASN A 33 -5.91 8.07 9.70
CA ASN A 33 -5.50 8.42 8.33
C ASN A 33 -4.43 7.48 7.75
N GLU A 34 -4.08 6.41 8.47
CA GLU A 34 -3.08 5.44 8.02
C GLU A 34 -3.75 4.18 7.44
N LEU A 35 -3.31 3.80 6.25
CA LEU A 35 -3.63 2.56 5.56
C LEU A 35 -2.49 1.57 5.78
N GLU A 36 -2.80 0.47 6.47
CA GLU A 36 -1.97 -0.73 6.44
C GLU A 36 -2.39 -1.58 5.25
N PHE A 37 -1.44 -1.91 4.37
CA PHE A 37 -1.68 -2.74 3.19
C PHE A 37 -0.73 -3.93 3.21
N ALA A 38 -1.27 -5.14 3.36
CA ALA A 38 -0.52 -6.37 3.45
C ALA A 38 -0.72 -7.24 2.21
N PHE A 39 0.34 -7.75 1.60
CA PHE A 39 0.26 -8.65 0.44
C PHE A 39 1.31 -9.75 0.49
N TYR A 40 1.04 -10.84 -0.23
CA TYR A 40 1.97 -11.95 -0.36
C TYR A 40 3.01 -11.67 -1.46
N SER A 41 4.29 -11.77 -1.13
CA SER A 41 5.39 -11.57 -2.05
C SER A 41 6.68 -12.27 -1.60
N PRO A 42 7.05 -13.41 -2.19
CA PRO A 42 8.27 -14.14 -1.86
C PRO A 42 9.55 -13.45 -2.40
N THR A 43 9.41 -12.50 -3.33
CA THR A 43 10.54 -11.86 -4.02
C THR A 43 10.44 -10.33 -3.98
N PHE A 44 9.95 -9.76 -2.87
CA PHE A 44 9.72 -8.31 -2.80
C PHE A 44 11.04 -7.54 -2.94
N SER A 45 11.11 -6.67 -3.93
CA SER A 45 12.36 -6.00 -4.33
C SER A 45 12.33 -4.48 -4.11
N SER A 46 13.50 -3.85 -4.27
CA SER A 46 13.61 -2.39 -4.22
C SER A 46 12.92 -1.69 -5.39
N VAL A 47 12.71 -2.38 -6.52
CA VAL A 47 11.92 -1.86 -7.66
C VAL A 47 10.46 -1.78 -7.27
N ASP A 48 9.94 -2.80 -6.59
CA ASP A 48 8.56 -2.83 -6.10
C ASP A 48 8.32 -1.74 -5.07
N LEU A 49 9.25 -1.57 -4.12
CA LEU A 49 9.24 -0.48 -3.14
C LEU A 49 9.10 0.89 -3.81
N ARG A 50 9.90 1.16 -4.84
CA ARG A 50 9.81 2.41 -5.61
C ARG A 50 8.46 2.56 -6.30
N GLN A 51 7.89 1.48 -6.85
CA GLN A 51 6.56 1.54 -7.45
C GLN A 51 5.48 1.86 -6.42
N VAL A 52 5.57 1.30 -5.21
CA VAL A 52 4.66 1.64 -4.11
C VAL A 52 4.77 3.12 -3.74
N GLU A 53 5.98 3.67 -3.62
CA GLU A 53 6.18 5.09 -3.35
C GLU A 53 5.56 5.99 -4.43
N VAL A 54 5.68 5.60 -5.70
CA VAL A 54 5.07 6.33 -6.82
C VAL A 54 3.54 6.27 -6.73
N ILE A 55 2.97 5.09 -6.47
CA ILE A 55 1.52 4.93 -6.30
C ILE A 55 1.02 5.77 -5.12
N ALA A 56 1.74 5.75 -3.98
CA ALA A 56 1.40 6.54 -2.81
C ALA A 56 1.33 8.03 -3.15
N LYS A 57 2.34 8.57 -3.85
CA LYS A 57 2.36 9.97 -4.29
C LYS A 57 1.24 10.33 -5.25
N GLU A 58 0.84 9.41 -6.13
CA GLU A 58 -0.29 9.63 -7.06
C GLU A 58 -1.64 9.72 -6.35
N LEU A 59 -1.74 9.20 -5.12
CA LEU A 59 -2.96 9.17 -4.31
C LEU A 59 -2.89 10.12 -3.11
N ASP A 60 -1.98 11.10 -3.13
CA ASP A 60 -1.74 12.03 -2.04
C ASP A 60 -1.47 11.31 -0.70
N MET A 61 -0.72 10.22 -0.77
CA MET A 61 -0.29 9.43 0.38
C MET A 61 1.23 9.51 0.57
N ARG A 62 1.65 9.41 1.83
CA ARG A 62 3.03 9.26 2.26
C ARG A 62 3.28 7.81 2.67
N LEU A 63 4.27 7.18 2.05
CA LEU A 63 4.80 5.92 2.55
C LEU A 63 5.57 6.15 3.86
N LYS A 64 5.13 5.49 4.92
CA LYS A 64 5.79 5.49 6.24
C LYS A 64 6.87 4.43 6.35
N GLY A 65 6.66 3.27 5.74
CA GLY A 65 7.63 2.19 5.78
C GLY A 65 7.07 0.83 5.36
N PHE A 66 7.96 -0.16 5.47
CA PHE A 66 7.72 -1.54 5.11
C PHE A 66 8.15 -2.49 6.21
N TYR A 67 7.41 -3.57 6.36
CA TYR A 67 7.81 -4.70 7.20
C TYR A 67 7.60 -6.01 6.44
N TRP A 68 8.67 -6.78 6.26
CA TRP A 68 8.59 -8.10 5.64
C TRP A 68 8.61 -9.17 6.73
N ARG A 69 7.64 -10.09 6.66
CA ARG A 69 7.54 -11.27 7.51
C ARG A 69 7.99 -12.50 6.71
N PRO A 70 9.25 -12.97 6.89
CA PRO A 70 9.82 -14.04 6.06
C PRO A 70 9.06 -15.36 6.18
N ASP A 71 8.57 -15.70 7.38
CA ASP A 71 7.90 -16.98 7.65
C ASP A 71 6.60 -17.18 6.87
N THR A 72 6.01 -16.08 6.36
CA THR A 72 4.73 -16.11 5.64
C THR A 72 4.82 -15.46 4.26
N ASP A 73 6.01 -15.02 3.84
CA ASP A 73 6.26 -14.12 2.70
C ASP A 73 5.28 -12.95 2.61
N VAL A 74 4.83 -12.40 3.75
CA VAL A 74 3.89 -11.28 3.77
C VAL A 74 4.68 -9.99 3.91
N VAL A 75 4.37 -9.02 3.07
CA VAL A 75 4.90 -7.67 3.14
C VAL A 75 3.80 -6.72 3.56
N TYR A 76 4.08 -5.94 4.61
CA TYR A 76 3.21 -4.88 5.12
C TYR A 76 3.75 -3.54 4.64
N CYS A 77 2.88 -2.74 4.02
CA CYS A 77 3.09 -1.33 3.72
C CYS A 77 2.28 -0.49 4.68
N PHE A 78 2.87 0.60 5.16
CA PHE A 78 2.18 1.59 5.96
C PHE A 78 2.17 2.90 5.18
N LEU A 79 0.97 3.37 4.85
CA LEU A 79 0.72 4.56 4.04
C LEU A 79 -0.13 5.53 4.85
N GLU A 80 0.10 6.82 4.73
CA GLU A 80 -0.67 7.85 5.44
C GLU A 80 -1.23 8.84 4.43
N VAL A 81 -2.51 9.15 4.49
CA VAL A 81 -3.09 10.18 3.62
C VAL A 81 -2.63 11.56 4.07
N VAL A 82 -2.03 12.32 3.15
CA VAL A 82 -1.54 13.68 3.36
C VAL A 82 -2.60 14.63 2.80
N LYS A 83 -3.28 15.35 3.70
CA LYS A 83 -4.23 16.42 3.33
C LYS A 83 -3.52 17.72 3.01
#